data_AF-A0A9C7C8R7-F1
#
_entry.id   AF-A0A9C7C8R7-F1
#
_cell.length_a   1.000
_cell.length_b   1.000
_cell.length_c   1.000
_cell.angle_alpha   90.00
_cell.angle_beta   90.00
_cell.angle_gamma   90.00
#
_symmetry.space_group_name_H-M   'P 1'
#
loop_
_entity.id
_entity.type
_entity.pdbx_description
1 polymer ?
#
loop_
_entity_poly.entity_id
_entity_poly.type
_entity_poly.pdbx_seq_one_letter_code
_entity_poly.pdbx_strand_id
1 'polypeptide(L)'
;LFSIFFLMIMAIIGGSMLMWLMFLNVSMICLPFMMKMLTLFVCLLGGLTGYLMSSVYLFFINKALYLYNFSYFVGFMWFMPVISTLGIINYPLKLGLYSYKS
;
A
#
# COMPACT_ATOMS: atom_id res chain seq x y z
N LEU A 1 -16.18 -9.49 -17.54
CA LEU A 1 -16.78 -10.43 -16.57
C LEU A 1 -16.02 -11.76 -16.52
N PHE A 2 -15.89 -12.48 -17.64
CA PHE A 2 -15.09 -13.72 -17.71
C PHE A 2 -13.64 -13.55 -17.23
N SER A 3 -12.96 -12.47 -17.64
CA SER A 3 -11.59 -12.17 -17.20
C SER A 3 -11.48 -11.93 -15.68
N ILE A 4 -12.44 -11.22 -15.07
CA ILE A 4 -12.45 -10.93 -13.62
C ILE A 4 -12.73 -12.20 -12.81
N PHE A 5 -13.64 -13.05 -13.29
CA PHE A 5 -13.93 -14.33 -12.67
C PHE A 5 -12.70 -15.26 -12.70
N PHE A 6 -11.99 -15.31 -13.83
CA PHE A 6 -10.75 -16.07 -13.95
C PHE A 6 -9.65 -15.54 -13.01
N LEU A 7 -9.50 -14.21 -12.90
CA LEU A 7 -8.58 -13.57 -11.96
C LEU A 7 -8.91 -13.90 -10.51
N MET A 8 -10.19 -13.90 -10.13
CA MET A 8 -10.64 -14.27 -8.79
C MET A 8 -10.25 -15.71 -8.44
N ILE A 9 -10.51 -16.65 -9.36
CA ILE A 9 -10.16 -18.07 -9.16
C ILE A 9 -8.64 -18.24 -9.03
N MET A 10 -7.87 -17.60 -9.91
CA MET A 10 -6.41 -17.68 -9.87
C MET A 10 -5.81 -17.03 -8.63
N ALA A 11 -6.41 -15.98 -8.07
CA ALA A 11 -5.95 -15.38 -6.82
C ALA A 11 -6.09 -16.36 -5.63
N ILE A 12 -7.20 -17.11 -5.56
CA ILE A 12 -7.46 -18.07 -4.47
C ILE A 12 -6.54 -19.29 -4.60
N ILE A 13 -6.46 -19.88 -5.81
CA ILE A 13 -5.66 -21.08 -6.06
C ILE A 13 -4.17 -20.75 -6.03
N GLY A 14 -3.75 -19.68 -6.70
CA GLY A 14 -2.36 -19.24 -6.77
C GLY A 14 -1.80 -18.89 -5.38
N GLY A 15 -2.59 -18.22 -4.54
CA GLY A 15 -2.18 -17.89 -3.17
C GLY A 15 -1.92 -19.12 -2.30
N SER A 16 -2.79 -20.12 -2.36
CA SER A 16 -2.63 -21.35 -1.57
C SER A 16 -1.48 -22.23 -2.09
N MET A 17 -1.32 -22.36 -3.40
CA MET A 17 -0.19 -23.09 -4.01
C MET A 17 1.16 -22.44 -3.70
N LEU A 18 1.25 -21.10 -3.73
CA LEU A 18 2.48 -20.37 -3.43
C LEU A 18 2.95 -20.58 -1.98
N MET A 19 2.03 -20.66 -1.01
CA MET A 19 2.39 -20.93 0.38
C MET A 19 3.10 -22.27 0.53
N TRP A 20 2.58 -23.32 -0.11
CA TRP A 20 3.19 -24.65 -0.05
C TRP A 20 4.54 -24.71 -0.77
N LEU A 21 4.71 -23.94 -1.85
CA LEU A 21 5.96 -23.92 -2.60
C LEU A 21 7.07 -23.12 -1.89
N MET A 22 6.73 -21.98 -1.28
CA MET A 22 7.72 -21.08 -0.66
C MET A 22 8.14 -21.54 0.74
N PHE A 23 7.22 -22.12 1.53
CA PHE A 23 7.50 -22.55 2.90
C PHE A 23 7.87 -24.04 2.97
N LEU A 24 9.07 -24.37 2.49
CA LEU A 24 9.59 -25.74 2.56
C LEU A 24 10.07 -26.15 3.97
N ASN A 25 10.49 -25.18 4.81
CA ASN A 25 10.91 -25.41 6.18
C ASN A 25 9.88 -24.83 7.15
N VAL A 26 9.08 -25.71 7.79
CA VAL A 26 8.12 -25.29 8.82
C VAL A 26 8.86 -25.11 10.15
N SER A 27 9.32 -23.88 10.42
CA SER A 27 9.66 -23.51 11.80
C SER A 27 8.36 -23.26 12.59
N MET A 28 8.18 -23.96 13.71
CA MET A 28 7.03 -23.72 14.59
C MET A 28 7.21 -22.38 15.30
N ILE A 29 6.38 -21.38 14.94
CA ILE A 29 6.38 -20.07 15.60
C ILE A 29 5.35 -20.07 16.73
N CYS A 30 5.81 -20.23 17.97
CA CYS A 30 4.95 -20.16 19.16
C CYS A 30 4.72 -18.70 19.58
N LEU A 31 3.68 -18.07 19.06
CA LEU A 31 3.23 -16.73 19.48
C LEU A 31 2.12 -16.82 20.54
N PRO A 32 2.05 -15.88 21.50
CA PRO A 32 0.89 -15.74 22.38
C PRO A 32 -0.38 -15.46 21.57
N PHE A 33 -1.54 -15.90 22.08
CA PHE A 33 -2.82 -15.85 21.35
C PHE A 33 -3.16 -14.48 20.75
N MET A 34 -2.88 -13.41 21.48
CA MET A 34 -3.12 -12.02 21.03
C MET A 34 -2.36 -11.67 19.75
N MET A 35 -1.08 -12.05 19.64
CA MET A 35 -0.27 -11.74 18.47
C MET A 35 -0.66 -12.59 17.26
N LYS A 36 -1.07 -13.84 17.47
CA LYS A 36 -1.48 -14.74 16.39
C LYS A 36 -2.74 -14.27 15.65
N MET A 37 -3.67 -13.62 16.37
CA MET A 37 -4.96 -13.16 15.81
C MET A 37 -4.98 -11.67 15.42
N LEU A 38 -3.89 -10.93 15.67
CA LEU A 38 -3.84 -9.48 15.50
C LEU A 38 -4.21 -9.02 14.07
N THR A 39 -3.71 -9.72 13.05
CA THR A 39 -3.94 -9.36 11.64
C THR A 39 -5.42 -9.39 11.28
N LEU A 40 -6.15 -10.42 11.75
CA LEU A 40 -7.59 -10.52 11.54
C LEU A 40 -8.35 -9.37 12.21
N PHE A 41 -7.97 -9.02 13.45
CA PHE A 41 -8.59 -7.89 14.14
C PHE A 41 -8.35 -6.55 13.42
N VAL A 42 -7.12 -6.29 12.97
CA VAL A 42 -6.79 -5.06 12.23
C VAL A 42 -7.56 -4.99 10.91
N CYS A 43 -7.68 -6.10 10.16
CA CYS A 43 -8.46 -6.13 8.91
C CYS A 43 -9.94 -5.85 9.15
N LEU A 44 -10.55 -6.44 10.18
CA LEU A 44 -11.97 -6.22 10.51
C LEU A 44 -12.22 -4.77 10.96
N LEU A 45 -11.39 -4.24 11.86
CA LEU A 45 -11.49 -2.85 12.33
C LEU A 45 -11.25 -1.85 11.17
N GLY A 46 -10.27 -2.14 10.30
CA GLY A 46 -10.00 -1.34 9.10
C GLY A 46 -11.19 -1.31 8.14
N GLY A 47 -11.83 -2.47 7.92
CA GLY A 47 -13.04 -2.57 7.09
C GLY A 47 -14.22 -1.78 7.67
N LEU A 48 -14.47 -1.92 8.97
CA LEU A 48 -15.56 -1.21 9.66
C LEU A 48 -15.34 0.32 9.65
N THR A 49 -14.13 0.76 9.98
CA THR A 49 -13.80 2.20 9.97
C THR A 49 -13.85 2.78 8.54
N GLY A 50 -13.35 2.04 7.54
CA GLY A 50 -13.45 2.43 6.14
C GLY A 50 -14.90 2.57 5.65
N TYR A 51 -15.78 1.67 6.07
CA TYR A 51 -17.22 1.76 5.76
C TYR A 51 -17.88 2.98 6.41
N LEU A 52 -17.57 3.28 7.67
CA LEU A 52 -18.08 4.50 8.33
C LEU A 52 -17.58 5.77 7.62
N MET A 53 -16.33 5.79 7.17
CA MET A 53 -15.74 6.93 6.46
C MET A 53 -16.34 7.15 5.06
N SER A 54 -16.81 6.09 4.37
CA SER A 54 -17.44 6.24 3.06
C SER A 54 -18.90 6.72 3.12
N SER A 55 -19.55 6.62 4.28
CA SER A 55 -20.93 7.08 4.48
C SER A 55 -21.06 8.61 4.64
N VAL A 56 -20.91 9.35 3.53
CA VAL A 56 -21.00 10.82 3.50
C VAL A 56 -22.29 11.28 2.79
N TYR A 57 -22.98 12.27 3.37
CA TYR A 57 -24.18 12.89 2.79
C TYR A 57 -23.83 14.08 1.87
N LEU A 58 -24.72 14.37 0.90
CA LEU A 58 -24.54 15.39 -0.16
C LEU A 58 -24.33 16.85 0.32
N PHE A 59 -24.50 17.15 1.61
CA PHE A 59 -24.29 18.50 2.17
C PHE A 59 -23.37 18.50 3.42
N PHE A 60 -22.47 17.52 3.53
CA PHE A 60 -21.53 17.46 4.64
C PHE A 60 -20.30 18.37 4.42
N ILE A 61 -19.78 18.96 5.51
CA ILE A 61 -18.51 19.69 5.47
C ILE A 61 -17.40 18.67 5.15
N ASN A 62 -16.71 18.87 4.03
CA ASN A 62 -15.62 18.00 3.60
C ASN A 62 -14.50 17.94 4.66
N LYS A 63 -14.40 16.82 5.37
CA LYS A 63 -13.35 16.58 6.39
C LYS A 63 -11.95 16.64 5.79
N ALA A 64 -11.79 16.26 4.53
CA ALA A 64 -10.54 16.38 3.78
C ALA A 64 -10.10 17.85 3.60
N LEU A 65 -11.06 18.76 3.36
CA LEU A 65 -10.76 20.19 3.25
C LEU A 65 -10.40 20.79 4.62
N TYR A 66 -11.02 20.32 5.71
CA TYR A 66 -10.66 20.74 7.07
C TYR A 66 -9.25 20.28 7.46
N LEU A 67 -8.85 19.06 7.09
CA LEU A 67 -7.51 18.49 7.32
C LEU A 67 -6.64 18.58 6.05
N TYR A 68 -6.60 19.75 5.42
CA TYR A 68 -5.96 19.92 4.12
C TYR A 68 -4.50 19.48 4.12
N ASN A 69 -3.68 19.92 5.08
CA ASN A 69 -2.25 19.57 5.14
C ASN A 69 -2.01 18.06 5.21
N PHE A 70 -2.82 17.34 6.00
CA PHE A 70 -2.68 15.90 6.13
C PHE A 70 -3.16 15.16 4.86
N SER A 71 -4.31 15.56 4.32
CA SER A 71 -4.84 14.96 3.09
C SER A 71 -3.91 15.20 1.90
N TYR A 72 -3.30 16.39 1.81
CA TYR A 72 -2.28 16.74 0.83
C TYR A 72 -1.04 15.86 0.99
N PHE A 73 -0.49 15.73 2.20
CA PHE A 73 0.69 14.89 2.45
C PHE A 73 0.49 13.43 2.05
N VAL A 74 -0.65 12.84 2.44
CA VAL A 74 -0.98 11.44 2.10
C VAL A 74 -1.27 11.29 0.61
N GLY A 75 -1.97 12.26 0.00
CA GLY A 75 -2.29 12.26 -1.43
C GLY A 75 -1.08 12.45 -2.35
N PHE A 76 -0.08 13.24 -1.93
CA PHE A 76 1.19 13.41 -2.63
C PHE A 76 2.17 12.23 -2.44
N MET A 77 1.70 11.10 -1.89
CA MET A 77 2.54 9.94 -1.57
C MET A 77 3.77 10.35 -0.76
N TRP A 78 3.56 11.11 0.32
CA TRP A 78 4.62 11.58 1.21
C TRP A 78 5.74 12.34 0.49
N PHE A 79 5.41 13.06 -0.58
CA PHE A 79 6.37 13.77 -1.46
C PHE A 79 7.42 12.88 -2.14
N MET A 80 7.24 11.56 -2.12
CA MET A 80 8.18 10.61 -2.72
C MET A 80 8.43 10.87 -4.22
N PRO A 81 7.44 11.24 -5.06
CA PRO A 81 7.67 11.56 -6.46
C PRO A 81 8.54 12.82 -6.67
N VAL A 82 8.40 13.82 -5.80
CA VAL A 82 9.19 15.06 -5.89
C VAL A 82 10.64 14.79 -5.49
N ILE A 83 10.85 13.97 -4.47
CA ILE A 83 12.18 13.56 -4.01
C ILE A 83 12.90 12.73 -5.09
N SER A 84 12.19 11.79 -5.73
CA SER A 84 12.77 10.94 -6.76
C SER A 84 13.10 11.69 -8.05
N THR A 85 12.29 12.68 -8.43
CA THR A 85 12.51 13.45 -9.65
C THR A 85 13.48 14.61 -9.46
N LEU A 86 13.31 15.46 -8.44
CA LEU A 86 14.18 16.63 -8.27
C LEU A 86 15.48 16.30 -7.53
N GLY A 87 15.45 15.35 -6.60
CA GLY A 87 16.63 14.98 -5.81
C GLY A 87 17.59 14.07 -6.59
N ILE A 88 17.08 12.93 -7.07
CA ILE A 88 17.93 11.85 -7.60
C ILE A 88 18.43 12.17 -9.02
N ILE A 89 17.64 12.87 -9.86
CA ILE A 89 17.99 13.14 -11.26
C ILE A 89 19.21 14.07 -11.40
N ASN A 90 19.49 14.93 -10.41
CA ASN A 90 20.64 15.83 -10.45
C ASN A 90 21.99 15.10 -10.51
N TYR A 91 22.08 13.92 -9.90
CA TYR A 91 23.32 13.13 -9.86
C TYR A 91 23.76 12.61 -11.25
N PRO A 92 22.92 11.86 -12.00
CA PRO A 92 23.27 11.41 -13.35
C PRO A 92 23.44 12.57 -14.34
N LEU A 93 22.65 13.64 -14.24
CA LEU A 93 22.80 14.82 -15.12
C LEU A 93 24.15 15.51 -14.94
N LYS A 94 24.59 15.68 -13.69
CA LYS A 94 25.89 16.30 -13.38
C LYS A 94 27.05 15.43 -13.87
N LEU A 95 26.95 14.11 -13.71
CA LEU A 95 27.93 13.16 -14.26
C LEU A 95 28.01 13.23 -15.79
N GLY A 96 26.87 13.27 -16.48
CA GLY A 96 26.81 13.43 -17.94
C GLY A 96 27.48 14.72 -18.43
N LEU A 97 27.30 15.82 -17.69
CA LEU A 97 27.92 17.11 -18.03
C LEU A 97 29.45 17.08 -17.84
N TYR A 98 29.95 16.38 -16.81
CA TYR A 98 31.39 16.18 -16.65
C TYR A 98 31.99 15.30 -17.75
N SER A 99 31.30 14.24 -18.18
CA SER A 99 31.78 13.40 -19.29
C SER A 99 31.76 14.08 -20.66
N TYR A 100 30.90 15.09 -20.85
CA TYR A 100 30.89 15.88 -22.09
C TYR A 100 31.99 16.96 -22.11
N LYS A 101 32.43 17.42 -20.93
CA LYS A 101 33.48 18.45 -20.81
C LYS A 101 34.90 17.90 -20.81
N SER A 102 35.09 16.60 -20.57
CA SER A 102 36.35 15.87 -20.76
C SER A 102 36.53 15.47 -22.21
#